data_AF-A0A3E4W7J9-F1
#
_entry.id   AF-A0A3E4W7J9-F1
#
_cell.length_a   1.000
_cell.length_b   1.000
_cell.length_c   1.000
_cell.angle_alpha   90.00
_cell.angle_beta   90.00
_cell.angle_gamma   90.00
#
_symmetry.space_group_name_H-M   'P 1'
#
loop_
_entity.id
_entity.type
_entity.pdbx_description
1 polymer ?
#
loop_
_entity_poly.entity_id
_entity_poly.type
_entity_poly.pdbx_seq_one_letter_code
_entity_poly.pdbx_strand_id
1 'polypeptide(L)'
;MEKVFILRWYGPFLFEQLRTWEISQKNTFNLYLIGGKKKYSKKKIHYYIGKAERYLLSDRLKDKNHHINDFSSINEIWVGTIINKKATHKDVLLVEKMLTSYFVAEGELLNVINKKLPEESLYLINEWIHYKRNSECLRLPKISIGNMMPDVIIYKKDNYSDEYKLFVSNKLKITD
;
A
#
# COMPACT_ATOMS: atom_id res chain seq x y z
N MET A 1 -10.41 9.33 -20.26
CA MET A 1 -8.98 9.59 -20.08
C MET A 1 -8.41 8.48 -19.21
N GLU A 2 -7.27 7.91 -19.58
CA GLU A 2 -6.65 6.83 -18.81
C GLU A 2 -6.17 7.34 -17.44
N LYS A 3 -6.31 6.50 -16.40
CA LYS A 3 -5.92 6.86 -15.03
C LYS A 3 -4.53 6.31 -14.72
N VAL A 4 -3.55 7.20 -14.65
CA VAL A 4 -2.16 6.86 -14.34
C VAL A 4 -1.78 7.43 -12.98
N PHE A 5 -1.23 6.59 -12.11
CA PHE A 5 -0.82 6.93 -10.76
C PHE A 5 0.61 6.49 -10.51
N ILE A 6 1.43 7.42 -10.02
CA ILE A 6 2.72 7.10 -9.42
C ILE A 6 2.55 7.24 -7.91
N LEU A 7 2.64 6.11 -7.22
CA LEU A 7 2.45 5.99 -5.78
C LEU A 7 3.81 5.83 -5.12
N ARG A 8 4.21 6.83 -4.34
CA ARG A 8 5.44 6.77 -3.57
C ARG A 8 5.15 6.34 -2.14
N TRP A 9 5.73 5.22 -1.76
CA TRP A 9 5.71 4.65 -0.42
C TRP A 9 6.96 5.03 0.34
N TYR A 10 6.79 5.45 1.58
CA TYR A 10 7.87 5.67 2.54
C TYR A 10 7.77 4.63 3.64
N GLY A 11 8.91 4.07 4.04
CA GLY A 11 8.98 3.05 5.08
C GLY A 11 10.30 2.30 5.05
N PRO A 12 10.38 1.07 5.59
CA PRO A 12 9.42 0.55 6.56
C PRO A 12 9.59 1.29 7.91
N PHE A 13 8.49 1.69 8.54
CA PHE A 13 8.47 2.28 9.87
C PHE A 13 8.12 1.25 10.94
N LEU A 14 8.64 1.45 12.16
CA LEU A 14 7.95 1.02 13.37
C LEU A 14 6.88 2.04 13.75
N PHE A 15 5.85 1.63 14.49
CA PHE A 15 4.69 2.47 14.78
C PHE A 15 5.05 3.80 15.47
N GLU A 16 5.96 3.75 16.44
CA GLU A 16 6.42 4.90 17.20
C GLU A 16 7.23 5.91 16.37
N GLN A 17 7.81 5.49 15.24
CA GLN A 17 8.65 6.34 14.39
C GLN A 17 7.83 7.18 13.41
N LEU A 18 6.65 6.67 13.02
CA LEU A 18 5.88 7.21 11.92
C LEU A 18 5.43 8.65 12.15
N ARG A 19 4.84 8.95 13.32
CA ARG A 19 4.24 10.28 13.58
C ARG A 19 5.29 11.39 13.49
N THR A 20 6.42 11.20 14.16
CA THR A 20 7.50 12.20 14.20
C THR A 20 8.04 12.46 12.80
N TRP A 21 8.23 11.39 12.01
CA TRP A 21 8.65 11.53 10.63
C TRP A 21 7.58 12.26 9.80
N GLU A 22 6.31 11.89 9.90
CA GLU A 22 5.22 12.48 9.13
C GLU A 22 5.07 13.98 9.36
N ILE A 23 5.16 14.43 10.63
CA ILE A 23 5.10 15.85 10.99
C ILE A 23 6.24 16.65 10.34
N SER A 24 7.41 16.03 10.14
CA SER A 24 8.54 16.69 9.49
C SER A 24 8.41 16.79 7.96
N GLN A 25 7.40 16.13 7.38
CA GLN A 25 7.16 16.17 5.93
C GLN A 25 6.24 17.34 5.55
N LYS A 26 6.44 17.86 4.34
CA LYS A 26 5.58 18.91 3.74
C LYS A 26 4.46 18.33 2.87
N ASN A 27 4.25 17.02 2.93
CA ASN A 27 3.35 16.28 2.05
C ASN A 27 2.23 15.63 2.85
N THR A 28 1.08 15.45 2.21
CA THR A 28 -0.02 14.65 2.75
C THR A 28 0.11 13.20 2.27
N PHE A 29 -0.17 12.25 3.17
CA PHE A 29 -0.19 10.82 2.88
C PHE A 29 -1.61 10.30 2.97
N ASN A 30 -2.00 9.49 2.00
CA ASN A 30 -3.40 9.08 1.82
C ASN A 30 -3.59 7.57 1.91
N LEU A 31 -2.50 6.80 1.87
CA LEU A 31 -2.51 5.34 1.85
C LEU A 31 -1.51 4.82 2.86
N TYR A 32 -1.76 3.65 3.43
CA TYR A 32 -0.81 2.96 4.28
C TYR A 32 -0.91 1.45 4.14
N LEU A 33 0.21 0.80 4.43
CA LEU A 33 0.34 -0.65 4.48
C LEU A 33 0.89 -1.02 5.85
N ILE A 34 0.43 -2.13 6.41
CA ILE A 34 0.92 -2.67 7.68
C ILE A 34 1.23 -4.15 7.45
N GLY A 35 2.40 -4.59 7.88
CA GLY A 35 2.79 -6.00 7.94
C GLY A 35 3.15 -6.38 9.37
N GLY A 36 2.61 -7.50 9.87
CA GLY A 36 2.86 -7.92 11.24
C GLY A 36 2.24 -9.26 11.63
N LYS A 37 2.45 -9.70 12.87
CA LYS A 37 1.82 -10.91 13.42
C LYS A 37 0.50 -10.57 14.09
N LYS A 38 -0.54 -11.38 13.87
CA LYS A 38 -1.84 -11.23 14.55
C LYS A 38 -1.75 -11.70 16.01
N LYS A 39 -2.59 -11.17 16.91
CA LYS A 39 -2.65 -11.59 18.33
C LYS A 39 -2.83 -13.10 18.53
N TYR A 40 -3.64 -13.73 17.69
CA TYR A 40 -4.00 -15.15 17.80
C TYR A 40 -3.34 -16.06 16.75
N SER A 41 -2.43 -15.52 15.93
CA SER A 41 -1.69 -16.29 14.91
C SER A 41 -0.25 -15.80 14.82
N LYS A 42 0.58 -16.27 15.76
CA LYS A 42 1.98 -15.83 15.91
C LYS A 42 2.93 -16.43 14.85
N LYS A 43 2.47 -17.42 14.08
CA LYS A 43 3.27 -18.15 13.09
C LYS A 43 3.24 -17.53 11.69
N LYS A 44 2.20 -16.75 11.36
CA LYS A 44 2.02 -16.12 10.04
C LYS A 44 2.05 -14.60 10.11
N ILE A 45 2.67 -13.99 9.11
CA ILE A 45 2.53 -12.55 8.86
C ILE A 45 1.19 -12.29 8.20
N HIS A 46 0.50 -11.27 8.67
CA HIS A 46 -0.73 -10.74 8.11
C HIS A 46 -0.47 -9.32 7.65
N TYR A 47 -1.30 -8.85 6.74
CA TYR A 47 -1.16 -7.54 6.13
C TYR A 47 -2.44 -6.74 6.23
N TYR A 48 -2.32 -5.43 6.12
CA TYR A 48 -3.46 -4.52 6.04
C TYR A 48 -3.11 -3.41 5.06
N ILE A 49 -4.06 -3.03 4.21
CA ILE A 49 -3.91 -1.94 3.24
C ILE A 49 -5.06 -0.97 3.49
N GLY A 50 -4.80 0.29 3.76
CA GLY A 50 -5.89 1.24 3.97
C GLY A 50 -5.61 2.63 3.47
N LYS A 51 -6.67 3.43 3.42
CA LYS A 51 -6.59 4.87 3.17
C LYS A 51 -6.79 5.72 4.43
N ALA A 52 -6.27 6.93 4.39
CA ALA A 52 -6.51 7.98 5.37
C ALA A 52 -6.95 9.27 4.67
N GLU A 53 -7.97 9.91 5.24
CA GLU A 53 -8.47 11.24 4.86
C GLU A 53 -8.33 12.17 6.07
N ARG A 54 -7.10 12.25 6.56
CA ARG A 54 -6.72 13.05 7.74
C ARG A 54 -5.61 14.00 7.34
N TYR A 55 -5.41 15.04 8.15
CA TYR A 55 -4.26 15.92 7.99
C TYR A 55 -2.95 15.15 8.22
N LEU A 56 -2.89 14.36 9.29
CA LEU A 56 -1.85 13.34 9.52
C LEU A 56 -2.49 11.96 9.38
N LEU A 57 -1.94 11.13 8.51
CA LEU A 57 -2.28 9.72 8.37
C LEU A 57 -2.06 8.98 9.70
N SER A 58 -1.01 9.29 10.45
CA SER A 58 -0.75 8.65 11.74
C SER A 58 -1.87 8.83 12.77
N ASP A 59 -2.73 9.86 12.63
CA ASP A 59 -3.93 10.00 13.46
C ASP A 59 -4.97 8.92 13.13
N ARG A 60 -5.13 8.56 11.85
CA ARG A 60 -6.05 7.48 11.42
C ARG A 60 -5.70 6.15 12.08
N LEU A 61 -4.41 5.86 12.27
CA LEU A 61 -3.98 4.61 12.91
C LEU A 61 -4.37 4.54 14.40
N LYS A 62 -4.70 5.67 15.03
CA LYS A 62 -5.14 5.74 16.43
C LYS A 62 -6.66 5.70 16.59
N ASP A 63 -7.41 5.68 15.49
CA ASP A 63 -8.87 5.64 15.54
C ASP A 63 -9.35 4.40 16.33
N LYS A 64 -10.44 4.57 17.08
CA LYS A 64 -11.08 3.47 17.79
C LYS A 64 -11.49 2.38 16.79
N ASN A 65 -11.24 1.12 17.14
CA ASN A 65 -11.48 -0.07 16.30
C ASN A 65 -10.62 -0.17 15.04
N HIS A 66 -9.51 0.57 14.94
CA HIS A 66 -8.56 0.38 13.84
C HIS A 66 -7.88 -1.00 13.92
N HIS A 67 -7.77 -1.71 12.79
CA HIS A 67 -7.20 -3.06 12.68
C HIS A 67 -5.72 -3.16 13.06
N ILE A 68 -5.03 -2.03 13.23
CA ILE A 68 -3.66 -2.02 13.78
C ILE A 68 -3.62 -2.69 15.17
N ASN A 69 -4.72 -2.62 15.93
CA ASN A 69 -4.85 -3.25 17.23
C ASN A 69 -5.07 -4.77 17.15
N ASP A 70 -5.26 -5.34 15.96
CA ASP A 70 -5.37 -6.80 15.77
C ASP A 70 -4.00 -7.46 15.71
N PHE A 71 -2.95 -6.67 15.48
CA PHE A 71 -1.56 -7.12 15.48
C PHE A 71 -1.04 -7.25 16.92
N SER A 72 -0.31 -8.33 17.20
CA SER A 72 0.51 -8.47 18.42
C SER A 72 1.87 -7.81 18.27
N SER A 73 2.39 -7.76 17.04
CA SER A 73 3.63 -7.10 16.70
C SER A 73 3.55 -6.62 15.26
N ILE A 74 4.05 -5.40 15.02
CA ILE A 74 4.11 -4.79 13.71
C ILE A 74 5.57 -4.81 13.27
N ASN A 75 5.82 -5.38 12.11
CA ASN A 75 7.16 -5.51 11.53
C ASN A 75 7.48 -4.35 10.60
N GLU A 76 6.46 -3.84 9.91
CA GLU A 76 6.60 -2.75 8.96
C GLU A 76 5.31 -1.96 8.85
N ILE A 77 5.46 -0.66 8.67
CA ILE A 77 4.41 0.24 8.19
C ILE A 77 4.99 1.00 6.99
N TRP A 78 4.19 1.14 5.95
CA TRP A 78 4.48 2.01 4.82
C TRP A 78 3.39 3.06 4.71
N VAL A 79 3.77 4.29 4.34
CA VAL A 79 2.81 5.36 4.05
C VAL A 79 3.00 5.87 2.63
N GLY A 80 1.90 6.01 1.92
CA GLY A 80 1.84 6.22 0.48
C GLY A 80 1.21 7.55 0.12
N THR A 81 1.75 8.19 -0.91
CA THR A 81 1.18 9.39 -1.53
C THR A 81 1.29 9.34 -3.04
N ILE A 82 0.28 9.86 -3.73
CA ILE A 82 0.28 9.97 -5.20
C ILE A 82 1.06 11.22 -5.56
N ILE A 83 2.11 11.08 -6.37
CA ILE A 83 3.07 12.17 -6.63
C ILE A 83 2.91 12.83 -7.99
N ASN A 84 2.29 12.16 -8.96
CA ASN A 84 2.17 12.67 -10.32
C ASN A 84 0.97 13.62 -10.52
N LYS A 85 0.13 13.79 -9.50
CA LYS A 85 -1.00 14.74 -9.47
C LYS A 85 -1.49 14.94 -8.04
N LYS A 86 -2.26 16.01 -7.82
CA LYS A 86 -3.03 16.17 -6.57
C LYS A 86 -4.09 15.06 -6.50
N ALA A 87 -3.99 14.22 -5.48
CA ALA A 87 -4.92 13.11 -5.26
C ALA A 87 -6.30 13.63 -4.87
N THR A 88 -7.34 13.15 -5.55
CA THR A 88 -8.73 13.29 -5.10
C THR A 88 -9.15 12.09 -4.26
N HIS A 89 -10.24 12.21 -3.50
CA HIS A 89 -10.84 11.09 -2.78
C HIS A 89 -11.11 9.88 -3.69
N LYS A 90 -11.63 10.11 -4.91
CA LYS A 90 -11.89 9.05 -5.90
C LYS A 90 -10.61 8.35 -6.36
N ASP A 91 -9.51 9.10 -6.52
CA ASP A 91 -8.23 8.51 -6.89
C ASP A 91 -7.70 7.59 -5.78
N VAL A 92 -7.76 8.05 -4.53
CA VAL A 92 -7.30 7.27 -3.37
C VAL A 92 -8.12 5.99 -3.21
N LEU A 93 -9.45 6.07 -3.34
CA LEU A 93 -10.34 4.92 -3.31
C LEU A 93 -10.02 3.91 -4.42
N LEU A 94 -9.80 4.40 -5.64
CA LEU A 94 -9.50 3.54 -6.78
C LEU A 94 -8.16 2.81 -6.59
N VAL A 95 -7.13 3.53 -6.14
CA VAL A 95 -5.81 2.96 -5.87
C VAL A 95 -5.86 1.97 -4.70
N GLU A 96 -6.52 2.32 -3.59
CA GLU A 96 -6.74 1.40 -2.47
C GLU A 96 -7.42 0.11 -2.94
N LYS A 97 -8.51 0.23 -3.70
CA LYS A 97 -9.27 -0.92 -4.22
C LYS A 97 -8.41 -1.81 -5.12
N MET A 98 -7.54 -1.23 -5.96
CA MET A 98 -6.64 -2.02 -6.79
C MET A 98 -5.60 -2.76 -5.95
N LEU A 99 -4.95 -2.07 -5.01
CA LEU A 99 -3.94 -2.64 -4.13
C LEU A 99 -4.52 -3.80 -3.30
N THR A 100 -5.70 -3.62 -2.70
CA THR A 100 -6.37 -4.68 -1.94
C THR A 100 -6.78 -5.83 -2.84
N SER A 101 -7.40 -5.57 -4.00
CA SER A 101 -7.84 -6.62 -4.92
C SER A 101 -6.69 -7.49 -5.42
N TYR A 102 -5.54 -6.86 -5.73
CA TYR A 102 -4.34 -7.58 -6.10
C TYR A 102 -3.81 -8.42 -4.93
N PHE A 103 -3.64 -7.81 -3.77
CA PHE A 103 -2.92 -8.42 -2.66
C PHE A 103 -3.69 -9.53 -1.95
N VAL A 104 -5.03 -9.56 -2.06
CA VAL A 104 -5.86 -10.67 -1.55
C VAL A 104 -5.43 -12.03 -2.14
N ALA A 105 -4.89 -12.06 -3.36
CA ALA A 105 -4.39 -13.29 -3.97
C ALA A 105 -2.97 -13.68 -3.50
N GLU A 106 -2.21 -12.73 -2.92
CA GLU A 106 -0.78 -12.90 -2.60
C GLU A 106 -0.51 -13.18 -1.12
N GLY A 107 -1.42 -12.79 -0.21
CA GLY A 107 -1.16 -12.88 1.22
C GLY A 107 -2.38 -12.81 2.13
N GLU A 108 -2.10 -12.97 3.43
CA GLU A 108 -3.10 -12.97 4.50
C GLU A 108 -3.55 -11.54 4.83
N LEU A 109 -4.40 -10.95 3.96
CA LEU A 109 -4.91 -9.59 4.12
C LEU A 109 -6.07 -9.53 5.14
N LEU A 110 -5.96 -8.66 6.15
CA LEU A 110 -6.97 -8.53 7.21
C LEU A 110 -8.24 -7.83 6.75
N ASN A 111 -8.13 -6.79 5.93
CA ASN A 111 -9.28 -6.06 5.43
C ASN A 111 -9.60 -6.46 3.99
N VAL A 112 -10.36 -7.53 3.87
CA VAL A 112 -10.96 -7.95 2.60
C VAL A 112 -12.17 -7.05 2.32
N ILE A 113 -11.91 -5.80 2.00
CA ILE A 113 -12.94 -4.86 1.57
C ILE A 113 -12.98 -4.98 0.05
N ASN A 114 -13.93 -5.76 -0.46
CA ASN A 114 -14.14 -6.08 -1.87
C ASN A 114 -13.07 -7.00 -2.49
N LYS A 115 -13.39 -8.30 -2.60
CA LYS A 115 -12.79 -9.21 -3.61
C LYS A 115 -13.05 -8.77 -5.06
N LYS A 116 -13.72 -7.63 -5.26
CA LYS A 116 -14.15 -7.13 -6.55
C LYS A 116 -13.11 -6.17 -7.07
N LEU A 117 -12.62 -6.46 -8.27
CA LEU A 117 -11.71 -5.61 -9.01
C LEU A 117 -12.30 -4.20 -9.23
N PRO A 118 -11.45 -3.20 -9.51
CA PRO A 118 -11.91 -1.87 -9.90
C PRO A 118 -12.87 -1.89 -11.09
N GLU A 119 -13.82 -0.96 -11.11
CA GLU A 119 -14.76 -0.81 -12.23
C GLU A 119 -14.18 0.02 -13.37
N GLU A 120 -12.96 0.55 -13.18
CA GLU A 120 -12.27 1.43 -14.11
C GLU A 120 -10.84 0.94 -14.31
N SER A 121 -10.35 1.04 -15.54
CA SER A 121 -8.95 0.77 -15.87
C SER A 121 -8.01 1.76 -15.19
N LEU A 122 -6.84 1.29 -14.77
CA LEU A 122 -5.81 2.11 -14.16
C LEU A 122 -4.41 1.55 -14.41
N TYR A 123 -3.44 2.46 -14.33
CA TYR A 123 -2.01 2.19 -14.41
C TYR A 123 -1.37 2.70 -13.13
N LEU A 124 -0.70 1.84 -12.39
CA LEU A 124 -0.10 2.14 -11.09
C LEU A 124 1.38 1.78 -11.12
N ILE A 125 2.22 2.72 -10.70
CA ILE A 125 3.66 2.52 -10.49
C ILE A 125 3.93 2.75 -9.00
N ASN A 126 4.51 1.75 -8.32
CA ASN A 126 4.90 1.82 -6.93
C ASN A 126 6.40 2.17 -6.80
N GLU A 127 6.71 3.25 -6.08
CA GLU A 127 8.07 3.64 -5.72
C GLU A 127 8.28 3.42 -4.21
N TRP A 128 9.26 2.60 -3.83
CA TRP A 128 9.51 2.25 -2.43
C TRP A 128 10.73 2.99 -1.90
N ILE A 129 10.54 3.93 -0.97
CA ILE A 129 11.58 4.82 -0.44
C ILE A 129 11.85 4.53 1.03
N HIS A 130 13.13 4.40 1.38
CA HIS A 130 13.55 4.18 2.75
C HIS A 130 13.43 5.47 3.55
N TYR A 131 12.56 5.51 4.57
CA TYR A 131 12.20 6.78 5.23
C TYR A 131 13.38 7.55 5.85
N LYS A 132 14.38 6.85 6.41
CA LYS A 132 15.58 7.49 6.99
C LYS A 132 16.58 8.00 5.94
N ARG A 133 16.70 7.28 4.83
CA ARG A 133 17.75 7.51 3.82
C ARG A 133 17.24 8.39 2.68
N ASN A 134 15.92 8.51 2.56
CA ASN A 134 15.24 9.17 1.46
C ASN A 134 15.73 8.69 0.08
N SER A 135 16.03 7.39 -0.01
CA SER A 135 16.53 6.72 -1.20
C SER A 135 15.69 5.47 -1.45
N GLU A 136 15.76 4.95 -2.66
CA GLU A 136 15.05 3.72 -3.01
C GLU A 136 15.43 2.54 -2.11
N CYS A 137 14.43 1.73 -1.75
CA CYS A 137 14.57 0.47 -1.03
C CYS A 137 14.99 -0.63 -2.01
N LEU A 138 16.30 -0.80 -2.20
CA LEU A 138 16.84 -1.81 -3.11
C LEU A 138 16.70 -3.26 -2.60
N ARG A 139 16.62 -3.45 -1.28
CA ARG A 139 16.53 -4.77 -0.65
C ARG A 139 15.48 -4.73 0.45
N LEU A 140 14.43 -5.51 0.28
CA LEU A 140 13.37 -5.73 1.26
C LEU A 140 13.27 -7.23 1.58
N PRO A 141 12.91 -7.61 2.82
CA PRO A 141 12.63 -9.00 3.15
C PRO A 141 11.61 -9.61 2.19
N LYS A 142 11.73 -10.91 1.87
CA LYS A 142 10.79 -11.58 0.95
C LYS A 142 9.32 -11.44 1.38
N ILE A 143 9.10 -11.47 2.69
CA ILE A 143 7.80 -11.34 3.37
C ILE A 143 7.39 -9.87 3.61
N SER A 144 8.15 -8.90 3.13
CA SER A 144 7.75 -7.50 3.22
C SER A 144 6.65 -7.22 2.19
N ILE A 145 5.60 -6.51 2.59
CA ILE A 145 4.56 -6.09 1.64
C ILE A 145 5.14 -5.24 0.50
N GLY A 146 6.18 -4.45 0.77
CA GLY A 146 6.88 -3.68 -0.27
C GLY A 146 7.68 -4.54 -1.25
N ASN A 147 8.00 -5.78 -0.88
CA ASN A 147 8.62 -6.75 -1.79
C ASN A 147 7.61 -7.65 -2.50
N MET A 148 6.44 -7.89 -1.90
CA MET A 148 5.36 -8.71 -2.44
C MET A 148 4.46 -7.95 -3.42
N MET A 149 4.28 -6.65 -3.20
CA MET A 149 3.51 -5.79 -4.09
C MET A 149 4.33 -5.44 -5.36
N PRO A 150 3.79 -5.62 -6.57
CA PRO A 150 4.47 -5.28 -7.81
C PRO A 150 4.85 -3.82 -7.91
N ASP A 151 5.98 -3.55 -8.56
CA ASP A 151 6.40 -2.19 -8.89
C ASP A 151 5.50 -1.55 -9.95
N VAL A 152 4.90 -2.34 -10.84
CA VAL A 152 3.94 -1.87 -11.83
C VAL A 152 2.71 -2.77 -11.84
N ILE A 153 1.53 -2.16 -11.82
CA ILE A 153 0.23 -2.81 -11.99
C ILE A 153 -0.53 -2.08 -13.10
N ILE A 154 -0.89 -2.80 -14.16
CA ILE A 154 -1.76 -2.30 -15.22
C ILE A 154 -3.01 -3.14 -15.21
N TYR A 155 -4.13 -2.51 -14.87
CA TYR A 155 -5.44 -3.12 -14.87
C TYR A 155 -6.28 -2.51 -15.98
N LYS A 156 -6.73 -3.33 -16.91
CA LYS A 156 -7.62 -2.95 -18.00
C LYS A 156 -8.92 -3.71 -17.87
N LYS A 157 -10.02 -2.99 -17.66
CA LYS A 157 -11.37 -3.52 -17.78
C LYS A 157 -11.82 -3.39 -19.24
N ASP A 158 -12.36 -4.45 -19.81
CA ASP A 158 -13.01 -4.35 -21.11
C ASP A 158 -14.35 -3.62 -20.96
N ASN A 159 -14.68 -2.73 -21.89
CA ASN A 159 -15.93 -1.98 -21.88
C ASN A 159 -17.09 -2.78 -22.48
N TYR A 160 -16.79 -3.84 -23.24
CA TYR A 160 -17.78 -4.61 -24.01
C TYR A 160 -17.96 -6.04 -23.48
N SER A 161 -17.05 -6.49 -22.63
CA SER A 161 -17.13 -7.78 -21.93
C SER A 161 -16.84 -7.56 -20.44
N ASP A 162 -17.36 -8.43 -19.56
CA ASP A 162 -17.00 -8.42 -18.14
C ASP A 162 -15.57 -8.97 -17.89
N GLU A 163 -14.76 -9.07 -18.94
CA GLU A 163 -13.37 -9.52 -18.85
C GLU A 163 -12.44 -8.38 -18.41
N TYR A 164 -11.32 -8.78 -17.80
CA TYR A 164 -10.28 -7.87 -17.39
C TYR A 164 -8.91 -8.44 -17.74
N LYS A 165 -7.94 -7.55 -17.92
CA LYS A 165 -6.53 -7.89 -18.15
C LYS A 165 -5.69 -7.24 -17.07
N LEU A 166 -4.87 -8.06 -16.41
CA LEU A 166 -3.93 -7.63 -15.39
C LEU A 166 -2.51 -7.91 -15.89
N PHE A 167 -1.70 -6.87 -15.95
CA PHE A 167 -0.27 -6.97 -16.21
C PHE A 167 0.48 -6.46 -15.00
N VAL A 168 1.49 -7.21 -14.56
CA VAL A 168 2.34 -6.81 -13.44
C VAL A 168 3.80 -6.91 -13.82
N SER A 169 4.61 -6.02 -13.26
CA SER A 169 6.06 -6.07 -13.39
C SER A 169 6.73 -5.78 -12.06
N ASN A 170 7.87 -6.41 -11.84
CA ASN A 170 8.75 -6.20 -10.71
C ASN A 170 10.07 -5.62 -11.22
N LYS A 171 10.72 -4.78 -10.41
CA LYS A 171 12.08 -4.32 -10.67
C LYS A 171 13.02 -5.50 -10.79
N LEU A 172 13.94 -5.40 -11.74
CA LEU A 172 15.03 -6.35 -11.86
C LEU A 172 15.89 -6.24 -10.61
N LYS A 173 15.92 -7.32 -9.83
CA LYS A 173 16.84 -7.43 -8.71
C LYS A 173 18.17 -7.88 -9.28
N ILE A 174 19.23 -7.14 -8.96
CA ILE A 174 20.59 -7.62 -9.22
C ILE A 174 20.72 -8.92 -8.42
N THR A 175 20.82 -10.03 -9.12
CA THR A 175 21.21 -11.31 -8.53
C THR A 175 22.69 -11.21 -8.24
N ASP A 176 23.06 -11.17 -6.96
CA ASP A 176 24.43 -11.45 -6.53
C ASP A 176 24.78 -12.92 -6.83
#